data_AF-A0AAV1XAD4-F1
#
_entry.id   AF-A0AAV1XAD4-F1
#
_cell.length_a   1.000
_cell.length_b   1.000
_cell.length_c   1.000
_cell.angle_alpha   90.00
_cell.angle_beta   90.00
_cell.angle_gamma   90.00
#
_symmetry.space_group_name_H-M   'P 1'
#
loop_
_entity.id
_entity.type
_entity.pdbx_description
1 polymer ?
#
loop_
_entity_poly.entity_id
_entity_poly.type
_entity_poly.pdbx_seq_one_letter_code
_entity_poly.pdbx_strand_id
1 'polypeptide(L)' 'MNVEEELEKPRDIGEKEKNHKINTILGVSKSASPDDLKRAYKKAAIKNHPDKGGDPEKFKELAHAYKNRDRS' A
#
# COMPACT_ATOMS: atom_id res chain seq x y z
N MET A 1 -2.88 -44.25 -16.03
CA MET A 1 -4.04 -43.52 -15.48
C MET A 1 -3.55 -42.78 -14.25
N ASN A 2 -3.71 -41.46 -14.31
CA ASN A 2 -3.45 -40.37 -13.38
C ASN A 2 -2.31 -40.50 -12.35
N VAL A 3 -1.20 -39.86 -12.72
CA VAL A 3 -0.17 -39.33 -11.82
C VAL A 3 -0.79 -38.30 -10.87
N GLU A 4 -0.38 -38.37 -9.62
CA GLU A 4 -0.84 -37.52 -8.53
C GLU A 4 -0.56 -36.04 -8.83
N GLU A 5 -1.64 -35.26 -8.86
CA GLU A 5 -1.63 -33.81 -8.99
C GLU A 5 -1.17 -33.21 -7.67
N GLU A 6 0.14 -33.02 -7.54
CA GLU A 6 0.74 -32.29 -6.44
C GLU A 6 0.28 -30.82 -6.55
N LEU A 7 -0.76 -30.48 -5.79
CA LEU A 7 -1.22 -29.10 -5.60
C LEU A 7 -0.08 -28.27 -5.00
N GLU A 8 0.72 -27.62 -5.85
CA GLU A 8 1.52 -26.47 -5.43
C GLU A 8 0.56 -25.40 -4.90
N LYS A 9 0.43 -25.34 -3.58
CA LYS A 9 -0.24 -24.22 -2.89
C LYS A 9 0.35 -22.91 -3.41
N PRO A 10 -0.46 -21.97 -3.93
CA PRO A 10 0.06 -20.66 -4.30
C PRO A 10 0.66 -20.03 -3.04
N ARG A 11 1.99 -19.89 -3.03
CA ARG A 11 2.74 -19.17 -1.99
C ARG A 11 2.09 -17.79 -1.86
N ASP A 12 1.77 -17.40 -0.64
CA ASP A 12 1.09 -16.16 -0.31
C ASP A 12 1.72 -14.93 -1.00
N ILE A 13 1.18 -14.56 -2.18
CA ILE A 13 1.61 -13.40 -2.97
C ILE A 13 0.82 -12.13 -2.56
N GLY A 14 -0.07 -12.23 -1.58
CA GLY A 14 -1.06 -11.21 -1.25
C GLY A 14 -0.53 -10.01 -0.48
N GLU A 15 0.62 -10.13 0.17
CA GLU A 15 1.10 -9.14 1.15
C GLU A 15 2.24 -8.26 0.62
N LYS A 16 3.16 -8.83 -0.18
CA LYS A 16 4.28 -8.07 -0.77
C LYS A 16 3.83 -7.07 -1.85
N GLU A 17 2.73 -7.35 -2.54
CA GLU A 17 2.27 -6.50 -3.65
C GLU A 17 1.49 -5.25 -3.18
N LYS A 18 0.75 -5.36 -2.06
CA LYS A 18 -0.02 -4.24 -1.47
C LYS A 18 0.91 -3.14 -0.92
N ASN A 19 2.02 -3.53 -0.29
CA ASN A 19 3.02 -2.60 0.23
C ASN A 19 3.78 -1.89 -0.91
N HIS A 20 3.97 -2.54 -2.06
CA HIS A 20 4.61 -1.90 -3.20
C HIS A 20 3.76 -0.75 -3.76
N LYS A 21 2.43 -0.92 -3.82
CA LYS A 21 1.52 0.11 -4.34
C LYS A 21 1.55 1.40 -3.54
N ILE A 22 1.55 1.34 -2.20
CA ILE A 22 1.67 2.54 -1.33
C ILE A 22 2.93 3.34 -1.63
N ASN A 23 4.08 2.67 -1.66
CA ASN A 23 5.37 3.34 -1.83
C ASN A 23 5.42 4.07 -3.18
N THR A 24 4.87 3.44 -4.22
CA THR A 24 4.73 4.05 -5.55
C THR A 24 3.73 5.23 -5.54
N ILE A 25 2.59 5.12 -4.86
CA ILE A 25 1.58 6.21 -4.74
C ILE A 25 2.13 7.41 -3.96
N LEU A 26 2.90 7.15 -2.90
CA LEU A 26 3.54 8.16 -2.06
C LEU A 26 4.84 8.72 -2.66
N GLY A 27 5.35 8.10 -3.73
CA GLY A 27 6.62 8.46 -4.35
C GLY A 27 7.82 8.23 -3.44
N VAL A 28 7.73 7.27 -2.53
CA VAL A 28 8.81 6.93 -1.60
C VAL A 28 9.46 5.60 -1.98
N SER A 29 10.72 5.46 -1.60
CA SER A 29 11.46 4.21 -1.83
C SER A 29 10.77 3.04 -1.11
N LYS A 30 10.88 1.83 -1.67
CA LYS A 30 10.39 0.60 -1.00
C LYS A 30 11.09 0.35 0.34
N SER A 31 12.27 0.94 0.52
CA SER A 31 13.06 0.93 1.76
C SER A 31 12.83 2.15 2.64
N ALA A 32 11.77 2.94 2.38
CA ALA A 32 11.47 4.14 3.15
C ALA A 32 11.18 3.78 4.62
N SER A 33 11.79 4.54 5.52
CA SER A 33 11.55 4.38 6.95
C SER A 33 10.10 4.75 7.30
N PRO A 34 9.55 4.24 8.42
CA PRO A 34 8.23 4.65 8.89
C PRO A 34 8.07 6.18 9.02
N ASP A 35 9.12 6.90 9.40
CA ASP A 35 9.16 8.36 9.40
C ASP A 35 9.02 8.97 8.01
N ASP A 36 9.70 8.42 7.00
CA ASP A 36 9.57 8.87 5.61
C ASP A 36 8.17 8.65 5.06
N LEU A 37 7.59 7.50 5.37
CA LEU A 37 6.23 7.16 5.00
C LEU A 37 5.21 8.09 5.67
N LYS A 38 5.39 8.42 6.95
CA LYS A 38 4.55 9.40 7.65
C LYS A 38 4.65 10.79 7.03
N ARG A 39 5.86 11.24 6.70
CA ARG A 39 6.10 12.53 6.03
C ARG A 39 5.46 12.57 4.63
N ALA A 40 5.65 11.52 3.84
CA ALA A 40 5.10 11.41 2.49
C ALA A 40 3.57 11.28 2.51
N TYR A 41 3.01 10.46 3.41
CA TYR A 41 1.58 10.37 3.64
C TYR A 41 0.98 11.73 3.97
N LYS A 42 1.58 12.49 4.89
CA LYS A 42 1.07 13.82 5.25
C LYS A 42 1.05 14.77 4.04
N LYS A 43 2.11 14.76 3.22
CA LYS A 43 2.18 15.55 1.98
C LYS A 43 1.13 15.11 0.96
N ALA A 44 0.99 13.80 0.73
CA ALA A 44 0.03 13.24 -0.21
C ALA A 44 -1.42 13.45 0.25
N ALA A 45 -1.69 13.35 1.56
CA ALA A 45 -2.99 13.59 2.16
C ALA A 45 -3.44 15.03 1.98
N ILE A 46 -2.55 16.01 2.18
CA ILE A 46 -2.86 17.42 1.92
C ILE A 46 -3.11 17.68 0.43
N LYS A 47 -2.33 17.06 -0.46
CA LYS A 47 -2.47 17.19 -1.92
C LYS A 47 -3.77 16.59 -2.44
N ASN A 48 -4.20 15.45 -1.87
CA ASN A 48 -5.42 14.76 -2.27
C ASN A 48 -6.62 15.11 -1.37
N HIS A 49 -6.50 16.11 -0.50
CA HIS A 49 -7.58 16.46 0.43
C HIS A 49 -8.78 17.02 -0.35
N PRO A 50 -10.02 16.53 -0.14
CA PRO A 50 -11.19 16.97 -0.90
C PRO A 50 -11.48 18.47 -0.72
N ASP A 51 -11.23 19.01 0.48
CA ASP A 51 -11.36 20.46 0.77
C ASP A 51 -10.41 21.33 -0.07
N LYS A 52 -9.29 20.76 -0.54
CA LYS A 52 -8.32 21.45 -1.40
C LYS A 52 -8.52 21.13 -2.89
N GLY A 53 -9.62 20.48 -3.25
CA GLY A 53 -9.91 20.03 -4.62
C GLY A 53 -9.16 18.75 -5.03
N GLY A 54 -8.69 17.96 -4.06
CA GLY A 54 -8.06 16.66 -4.31
C GLY A 54 -9.05 15.50 -4.38
N ASP A 55 -8.56 14.32 -4.77
CA ASP A 55 -9.36 13.11 -4.91
C ASP A 55 -9.67 12.44 -3.55
N PRO A 56 -10.94 12.42 -3.09
CA PRO A 56 -11.31 11.76 -1.84
C PRO A 56 -11.09 10.24 -1.87
N GLU A 57 -11.16 9.61 -3.04
CA GLU A 57 -10.84 8.19 -3.19
C GLU A 57 -9.36 7.91 -2.92
N LYS A 58 -8.46 8.68 -3.54
CA LYS A 58 -7.02 8.59 -3.28
C LYS A 58 -6.71 8.88 -1.80
N PHE A 59 -7.40 9.85 -1.20
CA PHE A 59 -7.24 10.15 0.22
C PHE A 59 -7.63 8.96 1.11
N LYS A 60 -8.77 8.31 0.82
CA LYS A 60 -9.22 7.10 1.54
C LYS A 60 -8.26 5.93 1.35
N GLU A 61 -7.78 5.70 0.13
CA GLU A 61 -6.79 4.67 -0.15
C GLU A 61 -5.51 4.90 0.65
N LEU A 62 -4.96 6.12 0.61
CA LEU A 62 -3.77 6.51 1.38
C LEU A 62 -3.97 6.25 2.89
N ALA A 63 -5.13 6.62 3.45
CA ALA A 63 -5.43 6.46 4.86
C ALA A 63 -5.59 4.98 5.25
N HIS A 64 -6.30 4.19 4.45
CA HIS A 64 -6.49 2.76 4.68
C HIS A 64 -5.15 2.03 4.63
N ALA A 65 -4.32 2.38 3.66
CA ALA A 65 -3.06 1.73 3.42
C ALA A 65 -2.01 2.10 4.49
N TYR A 66 -1.97 3.36 4.96
CA TYR A 66 -1.15 3.76 6.11
C TYR A 66 -1.59 3.06 7.41
N LYS A 67 -2.91 2.96 7.64
CA LYS A 67 -3.49 2.30 8.83
C LYS A 67 -3.17 0.80 8.90
N ASN A 68 -3.17 0.11 7.75
CA ASN A 68 -2.91 -1.33 7.73
C ASN A 68 -1.44 -1.67 7.97
N ARG A 69 -0.50 -0.78 7.62
CA ARG A 69 0.94 -0.99 7.86
C ARG A 69 1.32 -1.00 9.34
N ASP A 70 0.57 -0.29 10.19
CA ASP A 70 0.83 -0.21 11.64
C ASP A 70 0.32 -1.45 12.41
N ARG A 71 -0.52 -2.28 11.76
CA ARG A 71 -1.12 -3.48 12.36
C ARG A 71 -0.34 -4.78 12.08
N SER A 72 0.84 -4.69 11.47
CA SER A 72 1.69 -5.82 11.06
C SER A 72 2.85 -6.05 12.02
#